data_AF-A0A1H8GJX1-F1
#
_entry.id   AF-A0A1H8GJX1-F1
#
_cell.length_a   1.000
_cell.length_b   1.000
_cell.length_c   1.000
_cell.angle_alpha   90.00
_cell.angle_beta   90.00
_cell.angle_gamma   90.00
#
_symmetry.space_group_name_H-M   'P 1'
#
loop_
_entity.id
_entity.type
_entity.pdbx_description
1 polymer ?
#
loop_
_entity_poly.entity_id
_entity_poly.type
_entity_poly.pdbx_seq_one_letter_code
_entity_poly.pdbx_strand_id
1 'polypeptide(L)'
;MLYESLILVAVLFIASFVFHLAFRDTSSVFFRPAFQLYLLVVAGIYFTWFWTHGGQTLPMQTWKLRVITADGNRLNLKQAFARYLFAVIGIFLFGCGILWALFDRDGLFLHDRLAGTRIVKIEQ
;
A
#
# COMPACT_ATOMS: atom_id res chain seq x y z
N MET A 1 3.50 -7.50 8.17
CA MET A 1 2.11 -7.58 7.67
C MET A 1 1.11 -7.17 8.74
N LEU A 2 0.98 -7.88 9.88
CA LEU A 2 0.08 -7.44 10.96
C LEU A 2 0.46 -6.09 11.60
N TYR A 3 1.76 -5.85 11.78
CA TYR A 3 2.27 -4.57 12.29
C TYR A 3 2.03 -3.41 11.31
N GLU A 4 2.07 -3.69 10.00
CA GLU A 4 1.74 -2.71 8.95
C GLU A 4 0.27 -2.35 8.98
N SER A 5 -0.62 -3.35 9.10
CA SER A 5 -2.05 -3.06 9.24
C SER A 5 -2.36 -2.24 10.48
N LEU A 6 -1.66 -2.46 11.60
CA LEU A 6 -1.88 -1.68 12.82
C LEU A 6 -1.51 -0.20 12.62
N ILE A 7 -0.33 0.08 12.05
CA ILE A 7 0.09 1.46 11.77
C ILE A 7 -0.83 2.10 10.74
N LEU A 8 -1.18 1.37 9.68
CA LEU A 8 -2.07 1.89 8.65
C LEU A 8 -3.46 2.21 9.23
N VAL A 9 -4.00 1.36 10.11
CA VAL A 9 -5.26 1.63 10.81
C VAL A 9 -5.15 2.89 11.66
N ALA A 10 -4.06 3.10 12.38
CA ALA A 10 -3.86 4.33 13.15
C ALA A 10 -3.82 5.58 12.25
N VAL A 11 -3.10 5.52 11.13
CA VAL A 11 -3.06 6.61 10.13
C VAL A 11 -4.45 6.88 9.54
N LEU A 12 -5.15 5.82 9.13
CA LEU A 12 -6.49 5.93 8.56
C LEU A 12 -7.53 6.40 9.58
N PHE A 13 -7.37 6.07 10.86
CA PHE A 13 -8.23 6.57 11.92
C PHE A 13 -8.09 8.09 12.08
N ILE A 14 -6.86 8.60 12.12
CA ILE A 14 -6.58 10.04 12.17
C ILE A 14 -7.13 10.73 10.92
N ALA A 15 -6.86 10.17 9.74
CA ALA A 15 -7.40 10.69 8.48
C ALA A 15 -8.94 10.71 8.49
N SER A 16 -9.57 9.65 9.01
CA SER A 16 -11.02 9.55 9.12
C SER A 16 -11.60 10.65 9.99
N PHE A 17 -10.95 10.92 11.12
CA PHE A 17 -11.33 12.00 12.02
C PHE A 17 -11.22 13.37 11.32
N VAL A 18 -10.12 13.64 10.62
CA VAL A 18 -9.93 14.87 9.83
C VAL A 18 -11.03 15.05 8.78
N PHE A 19 -11.39 13.98 8.07
CA PHE A 19 -12.47 14.04 7.07
C PHE A 19 -13.82 14.40 7.70
N HIS A 20 -14.17 13.78 8.84
CA HIS A 20 -15.44 14.07 9.53
C HIS A 20 -15.48 15.46 10.16
N LEU A 21 -14.33 16.05 10.51
CA LEU A 21 -14.27 17.45 10.93
C LEU A 21 -14.57 18.41 9.78
N ALA A 22 -14.07 18.10 8.58
CA ALA A 22 -14.27 18.91 7.38
C ALA A 22 -15.67 18.74 6.78
N PHE A 23 -16.20 17.52 6.76
CA PHE A 23 -17.49 17.17 6.17
C PHE A 23 -18.47 16.76 7.26
N ARG A 24 -19.34 17.71 7.65
CA ARG A 24 -20.37 17.48 8.69
C ARG A 24 -21.64 16.83 8.17
N ASP A 25 -21.94 16.99 6.88
CA ASP A 25 -23.12 16.39 6.26
C ASP A 25 -22.86 14.93 5.87
N THR A 26 -23.22 14.02 6.78
CA THR A 26 -23.14 12.58 6.60
C THR A 26 -24.31 12.00 5.81
N SER A 27 -25.35 12.79 5.52
CA SER A 27 -26.57 12.34 4.84
C SER A 27 -26.48 12.38 3.32
N SER A 28 -25.51 13.12 2.79
CA SER A 28 -25.25 13.21 1.35
C SER A 28 -24.89 11.85 0.73
N VAL A 29 -25.47 11.55 -0.44
CA VAL A 29 -25.17 10.35 -1.25
C VAL A 29 -23.69 10.29 -1.62
N PHE A 30 -23.03 11.45 -1.75
CA PHE A 30 -21.61 11.54 -2.11
C PHE A 30 -20.67 11.34 -0.92
N PHE A 31 -21.17 11.39 0.33
CA PHE A 31 -20.33 11.31 1.52
C PHE A 31 -19.54 10.00 1.58
N ARG A 32 -20.22 8.86 1.39
CA ARG A 32 -19.61 7.53 1.45
C ARG A 32 -18.53 7.30 0.38
N PRO A 33 -18.79 7.50 -0.92
CA PRO A 33 -17.76 7.31 -1.94
C PRO A 33 -16.61 8.32 -1.81
N ALA A 34 -16.89 9.58 -1.43
CA ALA A 34 -15.84 10.56 -1.19
C ALA A 34 -14.95 10.16 -0.01
N PHE A 35 -15.53 9.67 1.08
CA PHE A 35 -14.80 9.17 2.24
C PHE A 35 -13.91 7.96 1.90
N GLN A 36 -14.46 6.97 1.18
CA GLN A 36 -13.70 5.80 0.72
C GLN A 36 -12.55 6.19 -0.19
N LEU A 37 -12.78 7.06 -1.17
CA LEU A 37 -11.75 7.56 -2.07
C LEU A 37 -10.67 8.34 -1.31
N TYR A 38 -11.06 9.16 -0.35
CA TYR A 38 -10.14 9.89 0.51
C TYR A 38 -9.22 8.95 1.30
N LEU A 39 -9.76 7.93 1.96
CA LEU A 39 -8.94 6.96 2.70
C LEU A 39 -8.00 6.17 1.77
N LEU A 40 -8.48 5.82 0.57
CA LEU A 40 -7.67 5.16 -0.45
C LEU A 40 -6.53 6.07 -0.93
N VAL A 41 -6.75 7.36 -1.11
CA VAL A 41 -5.69 8.31 -1.46
C VAL A 41 -4.68 8.44 -0.32
N VAL A 42 -5.14 8.56 0.93
CA VAL A 42 -4.25 8.66 2.10
C VAL A 42 -3.36 7.43 2.23
N ALA A 43 -3.94 6.23 2.10
CA ALA A 43 -3.16 4.98 2.09
C ALA A 43 -2.15 4.94 0.94
N GLY A 44 -2.56 5.39 -0.25
CA GLY A 44 -1.68 5.45 -1.43
C GLY A 44 -0.49 6.38 -1.23
N ILE A 45 -0.73 7.56 -0.68
CA ILE A 45 0.33 8.53 -0.34
C ILE A 45 1.27 7.92 0.68
N TYR A 46 0.74 7.31 1.75
CA TYR A 46 1.54 6.65 2.78
C TYR A 46 2.49 5.63 2.16
N PHE A 47 1.98 4.62 1.45
CA PHE A 47 2.83 3.57 0.88
C PHE A 47 3.81 4.10 -0.16
N THR A 48 3.34 4.94 -1.08
CA THR A 48 4.16 5.49 -2.17
C THR A 48 5.31 6.33 -1.63
N TRP A 49 5.07 7.12 -0.58
CA TRP A 49 6.11 7.92 0.07
C TRP A 49 7.20 7.05 0.72
N PHE A 50 6.80 6.07 1.55
CA PHE A 50 7.75 5.20 2.25
C PHE A 50 8.58 4.34 1.26
N TRP A 51 7.96 3.85 0.19
CA TRP A 51 8.66 3.05 -0.82
C TRP A 51 9.65 3.87 -1.67
N THR A 52 9.38 5.14 -1.92
CA THR A 52 10.28 6.00 -2.71
C THR A 52 11.42 6.61 -1.90
N HIS A 53 11.18 6.99 -0.65
CA HIS A 53 12.19 7.68 0.18
C HIS A 53 13.17 6.72 0.86
N GLY A 54 12.71 5.53 1.28
CA GLY A 54 13.55 4.56 1.98
C GLY A 54 13.45 3.13 1.45
N GLY A 55 12.50 2.84 0.56
CA GLY A 55 12.17 1.47 0.15
C GLY A 55 11.61 0.63 1.31
N GLN A 56 11.28 1.26 2.45
CA GLN A 56 10.94 0.57 3.70
C GLN A 56 9.88 1.39 4.43
N THR A 57 8.79 0.75 4.83
CA THR A 57 7.87 1.27 5.85
C THR A 57 8.47 1.04 7.24
N LEU A 58 7.94 1.70 8.28
CA LEU A 58 8.39 1.50 9.66
C LEU A 58 8.37 0.01 10.08
N PRO A 59 7.31 -0.77 9.77
CA PRO A 59 7.32 -2.22 9.98
C PRO A 59 8.42 -2.93 9.22
N MET A 60 8.61 -2.61 7.94
CA MET A 60 9.65 -3.26 7.13
C MET A 60 11.05 -3.02 7.71
N GLN A 61 11.31 -1.84 8.27
CA GLN A 61 12.57 -1.55 8.95
C GLN A 61 12.82 -2.49 10.14
N THR A 62 11.80 -2.77 10.95
CA THR A 62 11.91 -3.69 12.10
C THR A 62 12.34 -5.09 11.67
N TRP A 63 11.88 -5.56 10.52
CA TRP A 63 12.18 -6.89 9.98
C TRP A 63 13.34 -6.88 8.99
N LYS A 64 14.03 -5.74 8.84
CA LYS A 64 15.11 -5.51 7.86
C LYS A 64 14.71 -5.85 6.42
N LEU A 65 13.43 -5.66 6.08
CA LEU A 65 12.91 -5.87 4.73
C LEU A 65 13.00 -4.58 3.93
N ARG A 66 13.37 -4.64 2.66
CA ARG A 66 13.35 -3.49 1.74
C ARG A 66 12.79 -3.86 0.39
N VAL A 67 11.95 -3.00 -0.13
CA VAL A 67 11.45 -3.04 -1.49
C VAL A 67 12.49 -2.43 -2.41
N ILE A 68 12.94 -3.21 -3.38
CA ILE A 68 13.87 -2.81 -4.44
C ILE A 68 13.27 -3.15 -5.80
N THR A 69 13.76 -2.54 -6.87
CA THR A 69 13.42 -2.96 -8.23
C THR A 69 14.07 -4.31 -8.56
N ALA A 70 13.62 -4.96 -9.64
CA ALA A 70 14.24 -6.18 -10.17
C ALA A 70 15.75 -5.98 -10.41
N ASP A 71 16.12 -4.79 -10.89
CA ASP A 71 17.51 -4.38 -11.16
C ASP A 71 18.32 -4.04 -9.89
N GLY A 72 17.71 -4.10 -8.70
CA GLY A 72 18.40 -3.80 -7.43
C GLY A 72 18.39 -2.34 -7.01
N ASN A 73 17.75 -1.46 -7.79
CA ASN A 73 17.71 -0.03 -7.53
C ASN A 73 16.56 0.37 -6.58
N ARG A 74 16.57 1.63 -6.14
CA ARG A 74 15.46 2.23 -5.37
C ARG A 74 14.23 2.37 -6.27
N LEU A 75 13.04 2.26 -5.69
CA LEU A 75 11.78 2.42 -6.41
C LEU A 75 11.59 3.87 -6.88
N ASN A 76 11.27 4.04 -8.15
CA ASN A 76 10.81 5.33 -8.67
C ASN A 76 9.32 5.55 -8.30
N LEU A 77 8.88 6.81 -8.24
CA LEU A 77 7.49 7.20 -7.95
C LEU A 77 6.48 6.51 -8.85
N LYS A 78 6.80 6.37 -10.15
CA LYS A 78 5.94 5.64 -11.11
C LYS A 78 5.76 4.16 -10.75
N GLN A 79 6.84 3.49 -10.32
CA GLN A 79 6.79 2.08 -9.93
C GLN A 79 6.06 1.90 -8.60
N ALA A 80 6.30 2.78 -7.63
CA ALA A 80 5.62 2.76 -6.34
C ALA A 80 4.10 2.99 -6.49
N PHE A 81 3.70 3.94 -7.35
CA PHE A 81 2.30 4.19 -7.66
C PHE A 81 1.65 3.03 -8.43
N ALA A 82 2.34 2.47 -9.43
CA ALA A 82 1.86 1.28 -10.14
C ALA A 82 1.66 0.08 -9.19
N ARG A 83 2.64 -0.16 -8.29
CA ARG A 83 2.54 -1.18 -7.24
C ARG A 83 1.31 -0.96 -6.36
N TYR A 84 1.05 0.28 -5.93
CA TYR A 84 -0.14 0.62 -5.15
C TYR A 84 -1.44 0.37 -5.93
N LEU A 85 -1.51 0.81 -7.19
CA LEU A 85 -2.70 0.66 -8.01
C LEU A 85 -3.01 -0.83 -8.28
N PHE A 86 -2.00 -1.64 -8.59
CA PHE A 86 -2.17 -3.08 -8.75
C PHE A 86 -2.62 -3.76 -7.45
N ALA A 87 -2.12 -3.32 -6.29
CA ALA A 87 -2.59 -3.83 -5.01
C ALA A 87 -4.07 -3.48 -4.75
N VAL A 88 -4.49 -2.25 -5.01
CA VAL A 88 -5.88 -1.80 -4.90
C VAL A 88 -6.79 -2.58 -5.85
N ILE A 89 -6.43 -2.69 -7.13
CA ILE A 89 -7.18 -3.45 -8.14
C ILE A 89 -7.31 -4.92 -7.73
N GLY A 90 -6.22 -5.53 -7.22
CA GLY A 90 -6.23 -6.91 -6.74
C GLY A 90 -7.18 -7.15 -5.56
N ILE A 91 -7.36 -6.16 -4.69
CA ILE A 91 -8.33 -6.21 -3.59
C ILE A 91 -9.76 -6.07 -4.13
N PHE A 92 -10.00 -5.11 -5.04
CA PHE A 92 -11.31 -4.89 -5.65
C PHE A 92 -11.81 -6.07 -6.48
N LEU A 93 -10.91 -6.81 -7.14
CA LEU A 93 -11.18 -8.06 -7.85
C LEU A 93 -11.29 -9.27 -6.89
N PHE A 94 -11.97 -9.12 -5.76
CA PHE A 94 -12.22 -10.21 -4.80
C PHE A 94 -10.96 -10.87 -4.19
N GLY A 95 -9.83 -10.17 -4.15
CA GLY A 95 -8.57 -10.76 -3.68
C GLY A 95 -7.95 -11.73 -4.67
N CYS A 96 -8.33 -11.73 -5.95
CA CYS A 96 -7.66 -12.53 -6.98
C CYS A 96 -6.15 -12.29 -7.06
N GLY A 97 -5.67 -11.09 -6.69
CA GLY A 97 -4.23 -10.81 -6.56
C GLY A 97 -3.56 -11.52 -5.39
N ILE A 98 -4.31 -11.85 -4.33
CA ILE A 98 -3.86 -12.65 -3.17
C ILE A 98 -3.97 -14.14 -3.50
N LEU A 99 -5.01 -14.57 -4.22
CA LEU A 99 -5.17 -15.95 -4.69
C LEU A 99 -4.08 -16.34 -5.72
N TRP A 100 -3.65 -15.41 -6.57
CA TRP A 100 -2.49 -15.63 -7.45
C TRP A 100 -1.18 -15.78 -6.67
N ALA A 101 -1.00 -15.00 -5.60
CA ALA A 101 0.19 -15.10 -4.74
C ALA A 101 0.29 -16.45 -4.00
N LEU A 102 -0.83 -17.15 -3.81
CA LEU A 102 -0.87 -18.53 -3.29
C LEU A 102 -0.51 -19.60 -4.34
N PHE A 103 -0.61 -19.27 -5.64
CA PHE A 103 -0.36 -20.21 -6.73
C PHE A 103 1.02 -19.99 -7.42
N ASP A 104 1.65 -18.83 -7.23
CA ASP A 104 2.97 -18.53 -7.79
C ASP A 104 4.09 -19.17 -6.94
N ARG A 105 4.93 -20.02 -7.57
CA ARG A 105 6.00 -20.82 -6.94
C ARG A 105 7.13 -19.99 -6.32
N ASP A 106 7.19 -18.70 -6.61
CA ASP A 106 8.22 -17.77 -6.10
C ASP A 106 7.75 -16.90 -4.91
N GLY A 107 6.50 -17.02 -4.46
CA GLY A 107 5.98 -16.28 -3.30
C GLY A 107 5.88 -14.75 -3.47
N LEU A 108 5.98 -14.26 -4.72
CA LEU A 108 5.81 -12.85 -5.07
C LEU A 108 4.35 -12.56 -5.38
N PHE A 109 3.81 -11.48 -4.82
CA PHE A 109 2.47 -11.04 -5.19
C PHE A 109 2.42 -10.56 -6.65
N LEU A 110 1.30 -10.77 -7.35
CA LEU A 110 1.12 -10.38 -8.77
C LEU A 110 1.47 -8.90 -9.02
N HIS A 111 1.16 -8.03 -8.05
CA HIS A 111 1.47 -6.60 -8.11
C HIS A 111 2.96 -6.30 -7.96
N ASP A 112 3.72 -7.13 -7.24
CA ASP A 112 5.17 -6.99 -7.11
C ASP A 112 5.87 -7.42 -8.40
N ARG A 113 5.39 -8.49 -9.04
CA ARG A 113 5.90 -8.95 -10.34
C ARG A 113 5.60 -7.99 -11.49
N LEU A 114 4.37 -7.47 -11.56
CA LEU A 114 3.97 -6.48 -12.58
C LEU A 114 4.65 -5.12 -12.36
N ALA A 115 4.92 -4.73 -11.11
CA ALA A 115 5.68 -3.52 -10.81
C ALA A 115 7.20 -3.69 -11.00
N GLY A 116 7.69 -4.91 -11.26
CA GLY A 116 9.12 -5.21 -11.33
C GLY A 116 9.84 -4.93 -10.02
N THR A 117 9.19 -5.24 -8.89
CA THR A 117 9.71 -4.99 -7.54
C THR A 117 9.82 -6.29 -6.76
N ARG A 118 10.80 -6.37 -5.86
CA ARG A 118 11.00 -7.50 -4.97
C ARG A 118 11.30 -7.00 -3.56
N ILE A 119 10.86 -7.76 -2.56
CA ILE A 119 11.22 -7.52 -1.17
C ILE A 119 12.47 -8.34 -0.87
N VAL A 120 13.55 -7.68 -0.48
CA VAL A 120 14.77 -8.34 -0.01
C VAL A 120 14.96 -8.10 1.47
N LYS A 121 15.50 -9.11 2.16
CA LYS A 121 16.01 -8.95 3.52
C LYS A 121 17.42 -8.39 3.42
N ILE A 122 17.68 -7.28 4.11
CA ILE A 122 19.00 -6.69 4.18
C ILE A 122 19.70 -7.26 5.42
N GLU A 123 20.75 -8.03 5.22
CA GLU A 123 21.75 -8.28 6.27
C GLU A 123 22.75 -7.13 6.23
N GLN A 124 23.00 -6.54 7.39
CA GLN A 124 23.98 -5.46 7.55
C GLN A 124 25.39 -6.00 7.45
#